data_AF-A0A358AHQ0-F1
#
_entry.id   AF-A0A358AHQ0-F1
#
_cell.length_a   1.000
_cell.length_b   1.000
_cell.length_c   1.000
_cell.angle_alpha   90.00
_cell.angle_beta   90.00
_cell.angle_gamma   90.00
#
_symmetry.space_group_name_H-M   'P 1'
#
loop_
_entity.id
_entity.type
_entity.pdbx_description
1 polymer ?
#
loop_
_entity_poly.entity_id
_entity_poly.type
_entity_poly.pdbx_seq_one_letter_code
_entity_poly.pdbx_strand_id
1 'polypeptide(L)'
;MEKRFSLAQLDLLKEIGTIGAGRAATALSELLSKRVEITVPLVNFVPLENIANLLKERERLFFVIDMEMEGDLTGRMFLLFPPDDAKNLSGALLGQPGEQINLQDEMLQSSLKETANILCGSYVAALADMTKLNILISAPT
;
A
#
# COMPACT_ATOMS: atom_id res chain seq x y z
N MET A 1 -24.50 -16.02 -1.32
CA MET A 1 -23.47 -16.97 -1.76
C MET A 1 -22.13 -16.37 -1.39
N GLU A 2 -21.44 -16.92 -0.39
CA GLU A 2 -20.08 -16.47 -0.05
C GLU A 2 -19.19 -16.71 -1.27
N LYS A 3 -18.80 -15.64 -1.97
CA LYS A 3 -17.81 -15.74 -3.03
C LYS A 3 -16.46 -16.02 -2.38
N ARG A 4 -15.97 -17.25 -2.49
CA ARG A 4 -14.59 -17.62 -2.12
C ARG A 4 -13.72 -17.54 -3.37
N PHE A 5 -12.56 -16.90 -3.24
CA PHE A 5 -11.51 -16.97 -4.25
C PHE A 5 -10.92 -18.38 -4.29
N SER A 6 -10.66 -18.91 -5.49
CA SER A 6 -9.89 -20.14 -5.65
C SER A 6 -8.42 -19.90 -5.32
N LEU A 7 -7.66 -20.97 -5.02
CA LEU A 7 -6.21 -20.86 -4.79
C LEU A 7 -5.51 -20.21 -5.98
N ALA A 8 -5.88 -20.57 -7.20
CA ALA A 8 -5.34 -19.97 -8.41
C ALA A 8 -5.64 -18.45 -8.51
N GLN A 9 -6.81 -17.99 -8.06
CA GLN A 9 -7.11 -16.57 -8.04
C GLN A 9 -6.33 -15.82 -6.94
N LEU A 10 -6.12 -16.44 -5.78
CA LEU A 10 -5.27 -15.86 -4.73
C LEU A 10 -3.80 -15.77 -5.16
N ASP A 11 -3.30 -16.80 -5.83
CA ASP A 11 -1.95 -16.81 -6.40
C ASP A 11 -1.80 -15.74 -7.49
N LEU A 12 -2.82 -15.57 -8.35
CA LEU A 12 -2.85 -14.50 -9.34
C LEU A 12 -2.81 -13.11 -8.67
N LEU A 13 -3.59 -12.88 -7.62
CA LEU A 13 -3.56 -11.62 -6.86
C LEU A 13 -2.19 -11.38 -6.21
N LYS A 14 -1.53 -12.44 -5.73
CA LYS A 14 -0.17 -12.36 -5.21
C LYS A 14 0.85 -12.01 -6.30
N GLU A 15 0.71 -12.56 -7.49
CA GLU A 15 1.58 -12.24 -8.64
C GLU A 15 1.40 -10.79 -9.08
N ILE A 16 0.15 -10.32 -9.19
CA ILE A 16 -0.18 -8.90 -9.44
C ILE A 16 0.47 -8.01 -8.37
N GLY A 17 0.31 -8.37 -7.09
CA GLY A 17 0.93 -7.67 -5.96
C GLY A 17 2.46 -7.61 -6.08
N THR A 18 3.09 -8.71 -6.49
CA THR A 18 4.53 -8.80 -6.66
C THR A 18 5.05 -7.93 -7.81
N ILE A 19 4.32 -7.91 -8.95
CA ILE A 19 4.64 -7.02 -10.08
C ILE A 19 4.49 -5.55 -9.68
N GLY A 20 3.38 -5.20 -9.03
CA GLY A 20 3.13 -3.85 -8.53
C GLY A 20 4.20 -3.41 -7.53
N ALA A 21 4.59 -4.28 -6.60
CA ALA A 21 5.66 -4.04 -5.65
C ALA A 21 7.01 -3.81 -6.33
N GLY A 22 7.36 -4.57 -7.38
CA GLY A 22 8.59 -4.36 -8.14
C GLY A 22 8.64 -3.01 -8.87
N ARG A 23 7.51 -2.60 -9.47
CA ARG A 23 7.37 -1.27 -10.10
C ARG A 23 7.50 -0.15 -9.06
N ALA A 24 6.80 -0.27 -7.93
CA ALA A 24 6.87 0.70 -6.85
C ALA A 24 8.27 0.78 -6.22
N ALA A 25 8.95 -0.36 -6.02
CA ALA A 25 10.31 -0.41 -5.52
C ALA A 25 11.28 0.35 -6.43
N THR A 26 11.10 0.24 -7.75
CA THR A 26 11.92 0.98 -8.73
C THR A 26 11.69 2.49 -8.60
N ALA A 27 10.43 2.94 -8.59
CA ALA A 27 10.09 4.35 -8.45
C ALA A 27 10.57 4.96 -7.11
N LEU A 28 10.38 4.24 -6.00
CA LEU A 28 10.90 4.66 -4.70
C LEU A 28 12.43 4.63 -4.66
N SER A 29 13.08 3.69 -5.33
CA SER A 29 14.54 3.62 -5.41
C SER A 29 15.14 4.83 -6.12
N GLU A 30 14.51 5.27 -7.20
CA GLU A 30 14.88 6.49 -7.94
C GLU A 30 14.70 7.73 -7.06
N LEU A 31 13.54 7.86 -6.41
CA LEU A 31 13.22 8.98 -5.52
C LEU A 31 14.20 9.06 -4.33
N LEU A 32 14.52 7.92 -3.72
CA LEU A 32 15.42 7.85 -2.57
C LEU A 32 16.91 7.86 -2.93
N SER A 33 17.26 7.67 -4.20
CA SER A 33 18.62 7.36 -4.65
C SER A 33 19.28 6.22 -3.83
N LYS A 34 18.47 5.23 -3.46
CA LYS A 34 18.87 4.07 -2.64
C LYS A 34 18.18 2.82 -3.15
N ARG A 35 18.79 1.65 -2.96
CA ARG A 35 18.14 0.38 -3.28
C ARG A 35 16.92 0.18 -2.39
N VAL A 36 15.76 -0.04 -3.01
CA VAL A 36 14.51 -0.37 -2.33
C VAL A 36 14.07 -1.76 -2.79
N GLU A 37 13.63 -2.58 -1.85
CA GLU A 37 13.04 -3.89 -2.11
C GLU A 37 11.70 -3.99 -1.39
N ILE A 38 10.70 -4.50 -2.07
CA ILE A 38 9.35 -4.68 -1.54
C ILE A 38 8.93 -6.11 -1.82
N THR A 39 8.56 -6.83 -0.77
CA THR A 39 8.13 -8.23 -0.87
C THR A 39 6.65 -8.33 -0.49
N VAL A 40 5.87 -9.07 -1.28
CA VAL A 40 4.47 -9.39 -0.97
C VAL A 40 4.39 -10.85 -0.51
N PRO A 41 4.43 -11.10 0.82
CA PRO A 41 4.57 -12.46 1.32
C PRO A 41 3.28 -13.28 1.17
N LEU A 42 2.13 -12.65 1.38
CA LEU A 42 0.83 -13.32 1.46
C LEU A 42 -0.30 -12.45 0.91
N VAL A 43 -1.36 -13.11 0.46
CA VAL A 43 -2.65 -12.49 0.12
C VAL A 43 -3.74 -13.33 0.76
N ASN A 44 -4.65 -12.67 1.47
CA ASN A 44 -5.78 -13.32 2.14
C ASN A 44 -7.09 -12.63 1.76
N PHE A 45 -8.15 -13.42 1.64
CA PHE A 45 -9.52 -12.91 1.54
C PHE A 45 -10.17 -12.95 2.93
N VAL A 46 -10.44 -11.79 3.51
CA VAL A 46 -10.92 -11.68 4.89
C VAL A 46 -12.09 -10.69 4.96
N PRO A 47 -13.19 -11.03 5.68
CA PRO A 47 -14.26 -10.09 5.95
C PRO A 47 -13.75 -8.84 6.67
N LEU A 48 -14.28 -7.67 6.33
CA LEU A 48 -13.80 -6.40 6.87
C LEU A 48 -13.86 -6.37 8.41
N GLU A 49 -14.92 -6.93 9.00
CA GLU A 49 -15.09 -7.05 10.45
C GLU A 49 -13.98 -7.85 11.15
N ASN A 50 -13.22 -8.65 10.40
CA ASN A 50 -12.14 -9.50 10.91
C ASN A 50 -10.74 -8.88 10.74
N ILE A 51 -10.61 -7.69 10.12
CA ILE A 51 -9.30 -7.04 9.94
C ILE A 51 -8.59 -6.81 11.28
N ALA A 52 -9.32 -6.37 12.32
CA ALA A 52 -8.73 -6.12 13.64
C ALA A 52 -8.08 -7.38 14.25
N ASN A 53 -8.58 -8.57 13.91
CA ASN A 53 -8.01 -9.83 14.39
C ASN A 53 -6.70 -10.18 13.63
N LEU A 54 -6.59 -9.80 12.35
CA LEU A 54 -5.38 -10.01 11.54
C LEU A 54 -4.21 -9.15 12.00
N LEU A 55 -4.50 -7.90 12.38
CA LEU A 55 -3.49 -6.97 12.88
C LEU A 55 -2.93 -7.41 14.24
N LYS A 56 -3.55 -8.40 14.90
CA LYS A 56 -3.16 -9.00 16.20
C LYS A 56 -2.96 -8.00 17.33
N GLU A 57 -3.34 -6.74 17.14
CA GLU A 57 -3.11 -5.64 18.05
C GLU A 57 -4.31 -4.70 17.97
N ARG A 58 -5.33 -4.99 18.78
CA ARG A 58 -6.60 -4.22 18.77
C ARG A 58 -6.43 -2.74 19.17
N GLU A 59 -5.30 -2.39 19.78
CA GLU A 59 -5.04 -1.06 20.35
C GLU A 59 -3.86 -0.34 19.67
N ARG A 60 -3.27 -0.91 18.61
CA ARG A 60 -2.17 -0.22 17.92
C ARG A 60 -2.72 0.88 17.02
N LEU A 61 -2.13 2.06 17.15
CA LEU A 61 -2.39 3.18 16.27
C LEU A 61 -1.73 2.94 14.91
N PHE A 62 -2.40 3.34 13.84
CA PHE A 62 -1.88 3.31 12.48
C PHE A 62 -2.13 4.66 11.81
N PHE A 63 -1.18 5.09 11.00
CA PHE A 63 -1.53 5.97 9.89
C PHE A 63 -2.28 5.14 8.87
N VAL A 64 -3.47 5.58 8.48
CA VAL A 64 -4.31 4.93 7.48
C VAL A 64 -4.42 5.89 6.32
N ILE A 65 -3.90 5.47 5.18
CA ILE A 65 -4.02 6.22 3.92
C ILE A 65 -5.14 5.57 3.14
N ASP A 66 -6.09 6.39 2.72
CA ASP A 66 -7.31 5.96 2.05
C ASP A 66 -7.32 6.48 0.60
N MET A 67 -7.59 5.57 -0.33
CA MET A 67 -7.73 5.86 -1.76
C MET A 67 -9.00 5.18 -2.29
N GLU A 68 -9.80 5.93 -3.04
CA GLU A 68 -10.97 5.39 -3.73
C GLU A 68 -10.57 4.78 -5.07
N MET A 69 -11.24 3.68 -5.44
CA MET A 69 -11.13 3.02 -6.73
C MET A 69 -12.43 3.16 -7.52
N GLU A 70 -12.31 3.57 -8.78
CA GLU A 70 -13.43 3.79 -9.69
C GLU A 70 -13.20 3.13 -11.06
N GLY A 71 -14.27 2.99 -11.84
CA GLY A 71 -14.26 2.37 -13.16
C GLY A 71 -14.92 1.00 -13.16
N ASP A 72 -14.34 0.04 -13.88
CA ASP A 72 -14.87 -1.32 -13.99
C ASP A 72 -14.75 -2.09 -12.67
N LEU A 73 -13.83 -1.68 -11.80
CA LEU A 73 -13.70 -2.17 -10.43
C LEU A 73 -13.79 -1.00 -9.46
N THR A 74 -14.80 -1.04 -8.60
CA THR A 74 -15.04 -0.03 -7.57
C THR A 74 -14.66 -0.54 -6.18
N GLY A 75 -14.24 0.36 -5.31
CA GLY A 75 -13.90 0.02 -3.93
C GLY A 75 -12.97 1.03 -3.28
N ARG A 76 -12.30 0.61 -2.21
CA ARG A 76 -11.30 1.43 -1.52
C ARG A 76 -10.03 0.61 -1.28
N MET A 77 -8.90 1.29 -1.35
CA MET A 77 -7.60 0.77 -0.96
C MET A 77 -7.13 1.48 0.29
N PHE A 78 -6.62 0.70 1.24
CA PHE A 78 -6.07 1.20 2.48
C PHE A 78 -4.61 0.76 2.61
N LEU A 79 -3.75 1.71 2.92
CA LEU A 79 -2.36 1.45 3.29
C LEU A 79 -2.16 1.85 4.75
N LEU A 80 -1.68 0.92 5.57
CA LEU A 80 -1.56 1.10 7.01
C LEU A 80 -0.09 1.09 7.41
N PHE A 81 0.34 2.11 8.14
CA PHE A 81 1.68 2.21 8.69
C PHE A 81 1.64 2.38 10.20
N PRO A 82 2.33 1.50 10.96
CA PRO A 82 2.66 1.81 12.34
C PRO A 82 3.43 3.13 12.47
N PRO A 83 3.28 3.88 13.57
CA PRO A 83 3.95 5.17 13.76
C PRO A 83 5.46 5.13 13.56
N ASP A 84 6.14 4.09 14.07
CA ASP A 84 7.59 3.96 13.94
C ASP A 84 8.02 3.71 12.49
N ASP A 85 7.28 2.87 11.76
CA ASP A 85 7.54 2.59 10.35
C ASP A 85 7.27 3.82 9.48
N ALA A 86 6.20 4.56 9.77
CA ALA A 86 5.88 5.81 9.10
C ALA A 86 6.99 6.86 9.27
N LYS A 87 7.53 7.00 10.50
CA LYS A 87 8.67 7.88 10.77
C LYS A 87 9.92 7.46 10.03
N ASN A 88 10.25 6.16 10.04
CA ASN A 88 11.44 5.65 9.37
C ASN A 88 11.37 5.85 7.85
N LEU A 89 10.22 5.57 7.24
CA LEU A 89 9.99 5.80 5.83
C LEU A 89 10.08 7.29 5.48
N SER A 90 9.39 8.14 6.26
CA SER A 90 9.42 9.59 6.06
C SER A 90 10.83 10.16 6.21
N GLY A 91 11.57 9.76 7.25
CA GLY A 91 12.95 10.15 7.45
C GLY A 91 13.85 9.75 6.28
N ALA A 92 13.69 8.53 5.76
CA ALA A 92 14.43 8.08 4.59
C ALA A 92 14.16 8.96 3.36
N LEU A 93 12.90 9.35 3.13
CA LEU A 93 12.47 10.22 2.03
C LEU A 93 12.97 11.66 2.18
N LEU A 94 13.04 12.16 3.41
CA LEU A 94 13.45 13.53 3.74
C LEU A 94 14.97 13.66 3.99
N GLY A 95 15.70 12.55 3.98
CA GLY A 95 17.15 12.54 4.22
C GLY A 95 17.53 12.80 5.68
N GLN A 96 16.67 12.47 6.65
CA GLN A 96 16.91 12.67 8.08
C GLN A 96 16.55 11.40 8.90
N PRO A 97 17.10 11.23 10.12
CA PRO A 97 16.75 10.09 10.98
C PRO A 97 15.26 10.06 11.32
N GLY A 98 14.65 8.87 11.35
CA GLY A 98 13.22 8.70 11.67
C GLY A 98 12.86 9.20 13.07
N GLU A 99 13.79 9.14 14.02
CA GLU A 99 13.62 9.64 15.39
C GLU A 99 13.39 11.15 15.45
N GLN A 100 13.84 11.89 14.44
CA GLN A 100 13.66 13.34 14.32
C GLN A 100 12.31 13.71 13.68
N ILE A 101 11.57 12.73 13.14
CA ILE A 101 10.27 12.95 12.53
C ILE A 101 9.19 13.03 13.62
N ASN A 102 8.45 14.14 13.62
CA ASN A 102 7.27 14.30 14.45
C ASN A 102 6.04 13.67 13.77
N LEU A 103 5.22 12.96 14.55
CA LEU A 103 3.98 12.35 14.05
C LEU A 103 2.93 13.36 13.58
N GLN A 104 3.05 14.62 14.03
CA GLN A 104 2.17 15.72 13.64
C GLN A 104 2.74 16.55 12.48
N ASP A 105 3.89 16.15 11.91
CA ASP A 105 4.52 16.87 10.81
C ASP A 105 3.70 16.72 9.50
N GLU A 106 3.38 17.83 8.86
CA GLU A 106 2.73 17.85 7.54
C GLU A 106 3.61 17.19 6.46
N MET A 107 4.93 17.26 6.63
CA MET A 107 5.88 16.63 5.74
C MET A 107 5.88 15.10 5.91
N LEU A 108 5.67 14.60 7.13
CA LEU A 108 5.41 13.17 7.35
C LEU A 108 4.18 12.75 6.56
N GLN A 109 3.07 13.47 6.69
CA GLN A 109 1.83 13.13 5.98
C GLN A 109 2.03 13.15 4.46
N SER A 110 2.71 14.16 3.94
CA SER A 110 3.01 14.29 2.51
C SER A 110 3.88 13.14 2.00
N SER A 111 4.92 12.76 2.75
CA SER A 111 5.82 11.66 2.38
C SER A 111 5.10 10.30 2.35
N LEU A 112 4.18 10.08 3.29
CA LEU A 112 3.35 8.87 3.32
C LEU A 112 2.37 8.84 2.14
N LYS A 113 1.73 9.97 1.82
CA LYS A 113 0.83 10.08 0.66
C LYS A 113 1.57 9.82 -0.65
N GLU A 114 2.76 10.37 -0.83
CA GLU A 114 3.56 10.09 -2.03
C GLU A 114 3.92 8.60 -2.14
N THR A 115 4.33 8.00 -1.03
CA THR A 115 4.62 6.55 -0.99
C THR A 115 3.37 5.72 -1.36
N ALA A 116 2.21 6.07 -0.81
CA ALA A 116 0.96 5.40 -1.14
C ALA A 116 0.58 5.59 -2.61
N ASN A 117 0.74 6.79 -3.16
CA ASN A 117 0.47 7.08 -4.56
C ASN A 117 1.31 6.17 -5.48
N ILE A 118 2.61 6.04 -5.19
CA ILE A 118 3.52 5.16 -5.94
C ILE A 118 3.11 3.68 -5.79
N LEU A 119 2.87 3.22 -4.55
CA LEU A 119 2.55 1.82 -4.28
C LEU A 119 1.21 1.39 -4.87
N CYS A 120 0.15 2.12 -4.53
CA CYS A 120 -1.21 1.86 -4.98
C CYS A 120 -1.35 2.05 -6.48
N GLY A 121 -0.74 3.10 -7.05
CA GLY A 121 -0.70 3.32 -8.49
C GLY A 121 -0.01 2.16 -9.23
N SER A 122 1.13 1.69 -8.72
CA SER A 122 1.85 0.56 -9.30
C SER A 122 1.05 -0.75 -9.21
N TYR A 123 0.36 -0.99 -8.09
CA TYR A 123 -0.50 -2.15 -7.90
C TYR A 123 -1.69 -2.12 -8.86
N VAL A 124 -2.41 -1.00 -8.94
CA VAL A 124 -3.58 -0.86 -9.83
C VAL A 124 -3.18 -0.93 -11.29
N ALA A 125 -2.04 -0.35 -11.68
CA ALA A 125 -1.51 -0.52 -13.02
C ALA A 125 -1.24 -2.00 -13.37
N ALA A 126 -0.63 -2.76 -12.45
CA ALA A 126 -0.41 -4.20 -12.66
C ALA A 126 -1.73 -4.97 -12.73
N LEU A 127 -2.69 -4.63 -11.89
CA LEU A 127 -4.03 -5.23 -11.88
C LEU A 127 -4.76 -4.96 -13.20
N ALA A 128 -4.77 -3.72 -13.66
CA ALA A 128 -5.38 -3.32 -14.93
C ALA A 128 -4.69 -4.00 -16.12
N ASP A 129 -3.36 -4.08 -16.13
CA ASP A 129 -2.59 -4.76 -17.18
C ASP A 129 -2.99 -6.24 -17.33
N MET A 130 -3.17 -6.94 -16.21
CA MET A 130 -3.46 -8.37 -16.19
C MET A 130 -4.94 -8.69 -16.39
N THR A 131 -5.85 -7.84 -15.90
CA THR A 131 -7.30 -8.06 -15.99
C THR A 131 -7.97 -7.38 -17.18
N LYS A 132 -7.27 -6.43 -17.83
CA LYS A 132 -7.78 -5.55 -18.90
C LYS A 132 -8.96 -4.68 -18.48
N LEU A 133 -9.15 -4.50 -17.18
CA LEU A 133 -10.15 -3.60 -16.61
C LEU A 133 -9.63 -2.17 -16.63
N ASN A 134 -10.53 -1.21 -16.82
CA ASN A 134 -10.25 0.19 -16.62
C ASN A 134 -10.47 0.55 -15.15
N ILE A 135 -9.38 0.86 -14.45
CA ILE A 135 -9.38 1.14 -13.01
C ILE A 135 -8.65 2.46 -12.77
N LEU A 136 -9.33 3.38 -12.09
CA LEU A 136 -8.80 4.68 -11.67
C LEU A 136 -8.72 4.73 -10.14
N ILE A 137 -7.78 5.52 -9.63
CA ILE A 137 -7.62 5.74 -8.19
C ILE A 137 -7.61 7.23 -7.86
N SER A 138 -8.19 7.60 -6.72
CA SER A 138 -8.16 8.96 -6.21
C SER A 138 -6.76 9.35 -5.71
N ALA A 139 -6.57 10.64 -5.43
CA ALA A 139 -5.42 11.07 -4.63
C ALA A 139 -5.51 10.47 -3.20
N PRO A 140 -4.36 10.16 -2.56
CA PRO A 140 -4.34 9.63 -1.19
C PRO A 140 -4.75 10.67 -0.14
N THR A 141 -5.61 10.25 0.78
CA THR A 141 -6.11 11.09 1.90
C THR A 141 -5.52 10.71 3.24
#